data_AF-A0A540NGL4-F1
#
_entry.id   AF-A0A540NGL4-F1
#
_cell.length_a   1.000
_cell.length_b   1.000
_cell.length_c   1.000
_cell.angle_alpha   90.00
_cell.angle_beta   90.00
_cell.angle_gamma   90.00
#
_symmetry.space_group_name_H-M   'P 1'
#
loop_
_entity.id
_entity.type
_entity.pdbx_description
1 polymer ?
#
loop_
_entity_poly.entity_id
_entity_poly.type
_entity_poly.pdbx_seq_one_letter_code
_entity_poly.pdbx_strand_id
1 'polypeptide(L)'
;MLCPCQMNCAHLENCLHEAREEAQTHLCAADCRASEYSALRTSAVKMRGIFERLRSCVYAQGGVVSFNESLHTLAQSLGNSINDSEDDGTVEFRKCIRALADRVGFLSRHREELLDKYPKVEAVNEQLRKDLEEKKGLVKTLYTKHQLEKQANKEKISFGRLEVHEIAAFVLNTYGQYEAISHNCSNYYLSAESVALFTDHLPNQPNYIVGQIVHVERQTVKPLAPSSTRSENNLTSDTETDRLTLNSGLNPYGLPIGCEYFVVTVAMLPGTTTIHTPPPS
;
A
#
# COMPACT_ATOMS: atom_id res chain seq x y z
N MET A 1 39.18 71.52 -89.24
CA MET A 1 40.36 71.04 -88.48
C MET A 1 40.55 72.04 -87.35
N LEU A 2 40.13 71.70 -86.13
CA LEU A 2 40.26 72.61 -84.98
C LEU A 2 41.73 72.76 -84.59
N CYS A 3 42.17 73.94 -84.16
CA CYS A 3 43.54 74.17 -83.73
C CYS A 3 43.89 73.28 -82.51
N PRO A 4 45.12 72.75 -82.39
CA PRO A 4 45.53 71.85 -81.31
C PRO A 4 45.24 72.36 -79.88
N CYS A 5 45.26 73.68 -79.69
CA CYS A 5 44.93 74.33 -78.42
C CYS A 5 43.46 74.16 -78.02
N GLN A 6 42.52 74.20 -78.96
CA GLN A 6 41.08 74.10 -78.67
C GLN A 6 40.66 72.67 -78.34
N MET A 7 41.31 71.68 -78.95
CA MET A 7 41.12 70.26 -78.63
C MET A 7 41.66 69.92 -77.23
N ASN A 8 42.75 70.59 -76.81
CA ASN A 8 43.35 70.42 -75.50
C ASN A 8 42.48 71.02 -74.38
N CYS A 9 41.86 72.19 -74.62
CA CYS A 9 40.92 72.79 -73.67
C CYS A 9 39.68 71.92 -73.43
N ALA A 10 39.04 71.39 -74.48
CA ALA A 10 37.87 70.53 -74.34
C ALA A 10 38.20 69.21 -73.61
N HIS A 11 39.38 68.64 -73.85
CA HIS A 11 39.83 67.44 -73.14
C HIS A 11 40.04 67.71 -71.65
N LEU A 12 40.67 68.84 -71.29
CA LEU A 12 40.87 69.24 -69.90
C LEU A 12 39.55 69.49 -69.17
N GLU A 13 38.59 70.15 -69.81
CA GLU A 13 37.24 70.36 -69.26
C GLU A 13 36.51 69.05 -69.00
N ASN A 14 36.63 68.07 -69.92
CA ASN A 14 36.06 66.75 -69.72
C ASN A 14 36.72 65.99 -68.56
N CYS A 15 38.07 65.98 -68.50
CA CYS A 15 38.79 65.36 -67.38
C CYS A 15 38.44 66.01 -66.03
N LEU A 16 38.22 67.32 -66.00
CA LEU A 16 37.79 68.03 -64.79
C LEU A 16 36.36 67.67 -64.39
N HIS A 17 35.46 67.48 -65.37
CA HIS A 17 34.10 67.04 -65.12
C HIS A 17 34.07 65.61 -64.57
N GLU A 18 34.81 64.68 -65.18
CA GLU A 18 34.96 63.30 -64.72
C GLU A 18 35.54 63.24 -63.30
N ALA A 19 36.59 64.02 -63.01
CA ALA A 19 37.17 64.09 -61.66
C ALA A 19 36.17 64.62 -60.61
N ARG A 20 35.26 65.53 -60.98
CA ARG A 20 34.20 66.04 -60.08
C ARG A 20 33.12 65.01 -59.82
N GLU A 21 32.65 64.33 -60.86
CA GLU A 21 31.69 63.22 -60.76
C GLU A 21 32.24 62.09 -59.90
N GLU A 22 33.52 61.73 -60.11
CA GLU A 22 34.21 60.71 -59.32
C GLU A 22 34.33 61.15 -57.85
N ALA A 23 34.75 62.39 -57.59
CA ALA A 23 34.83 62.93 -56.23
C ALA A 23 33.47 62.93 -55.50
N GLN A 24 32.38 63.26 -56.21
CA GLN A 24 31.03 63.24 -55.65
C GLN A 24 30.58 61.81 -55.33
N THR A 25 30.92 60.85 -56.19
CA THR A 25 30.64 59.43 -55.94
C THR A 25 31.39 58.91 -54.71
N HIS A 26 32.68 59.24 -54.59
CA HIS A 26 33.48 58.88 -53.42
C HIS A 26 32.97 59.54 -52.14
N LEU A 27 32.55 60.81 -52.19
CA LEU A 27 31.95 61.50 -51.06
C LEU A 27 30.66 60.81 -50.60
N CYS A 28 29.76 60.51 -51.53
CA CYS A 28 28.51 59.79 -51.24
C CYS A 28 28.80 58.41 -50.61
N ALA A 29 29.73 57.65 -51.18
CA ALA A 29 30.15 56.36 -50.63
C ALA A 29 30.77 56.48 -49.23
N ALA A 30 31.55 57.54 -48.97
CA ALA A 30 32.13 57.81 -47.67
C ALA A 30 31.07 58.18 -46.63
N ASP A 31 30.10 59.02 -46.99
CA ASP A 31 29.00 59.43 -46.11
C ASP A 31 28.08 58.24 -45.78
N CYS A 32 27.78 57.37 -46.76
CA CYS A 32 27.06 56.12 -46.52
C CYS A 32 27.77 55.24 -45.49
N ARG A 33 29.07 55.00 -45.67
CA ARG A 33 29.87 54.19 -44.71
C ARG A 33 29.96 54.84 -43.33
N ALA A 34 30.09 56.17 -43.26
CA ALA A 34 30.14 56.90 -42.01
C ALA A 34 28.81 56.76 -41.24
N SER A 35 27.68 56.85 -41.96
CA SER A 35 26.34 56.62 -41.39
C SER A 35 26.20 55.20 -40.83
N GLU A 36 26.56 54.16 -41.59
CA GLU A 36 26.52 52.77 -41.15
C GLU A 36 27.39 52.53 -39.90
N TYR A 37 28.61 53.07 -39.90
CA TYR A 37 29.50 52.98 -38.75
C TYR A 37 28.90 53.67 -37.51
N SER A 38 28.27 54.84 -37.68
CA SER A 38 27.63 55.56 -36.59
C SER A 38 26.45 54.79 -35.99
N ALA A 39 25.65 54.12 -36.84
CA ALA A 39 24.54 53.26 -36.43
C ALA A 39 25.05 52.02 -35.66
N LEU A 40 26.09 51.35 -36.18
CA LEU A 40 26.71 50.20 -35.54
C LEU A 40 27.33 50.58 -34.19
N ARG A 41 28.05 51.70 -34.12
CA ARG A 41 28.62 52.22 -32.87
C ARG A 41 27.53 52.50 -31.84
N THR A 42 26.41 53.10 -32.27
CA THR A 42 25.26 53.37 -31.40
C THR A 42 24.65 52.09 -30.85
N SER A 43 24.46 51.07 -31.70
CA SER A 43 23.98 49.74 -31.27
C SER A 43 24.95 49.08 -30.26
N ALA A 44 26.24 49.06 -30.56
CA ALA A 44 27.26 48.46 -29.70
C ALA A 44 27.33 49.12 -28.31
N VAL A 45 27.23 50.45 -28.24
CA VAL A 45 27.20 51.18 -26.96
C VAL A 45 25.94 50.86 -26.17
N LYS A 46 24.76 50.80 -26.82
CA LYS A 46 23.51 50.40 -26.18
C LYS A 46 23.60 48.99 -25.60
N MET A 47 24.07 48.02 -26.40
CA MET A 47 24.21 46.63 -25.97
C MET A 47 25.17 46.49 -24.78
N ARG A 48 26.32 47.20 -24.82
CA ARG A 48 27.25 47.24 -23.69
C ARG A 48 26.60 47.80 -22.43
N GLY A 49 25.76 48.82 -22.54
CA GLY A 49 25.01 49.38 -21.41
C GLY A 49 24.06 48.36 -20.78
N ILE A 50 23.32 47.60 -21.58
CA ILE A 50 22.41 46.55 -21.07
C ILE A 50 23.23 45.45 -20.37
N PHE A 51 24.35 45.04 -20.97
CA PHE A 51 25.23 44.02 -20.39
C PHE A 51 25.81 44.45 -19.05
N GLU A 52 26.28 45.70 -18.92
CA GLU A 52 26.77 46.23 -17.64
C GLU A 52 25.69 46.25 -16.56
N ARG A 53 24.46 46.60 -16.92
CA ARG A 53 23.33 46.56 -15.98
C ARG A 53 23.00 45.14 -15.53
N LEU A 54 23.00 44.18 -16.47
CA LEU A 54 22.85 42.76 -16.15
C LEU A 54 23.98 42.27 -15.24
N ARG A 55 25.21 42.66 -15.54
CA ARG A 55 26.40 42.37 -14.73
C ARG A 55 26.21 42.89 -13.30
N SER A 56 25.73 44.13 -13.13
CA SER A 56 25.43 44.66 -11.81
C SER A 56 24.38 43.84 -11.06
N CYS A 57 23.35 43.31 -11.72
CA CYS A 57 22.39 42.40 -11.07
C CYS A 57 23.06 41.11 -10.59
N VAL A 58 23.91 40.49 -11.42
CA VAL A 58 24.55 39.19 -11.12
C VAL A 58 25.59 39.30 -10.00
N TYR A 59 26.38 40.36 -10.00
CA TYR A 59 27.44 40.57 -9.00
C TYR A 59 26.97 41.38 -7.79
N ALA A 60 25.69 41.75 -7.72
CA ALA A 60 25.12 42.42 -6.55
C ALA A 60 25.19 41.50 -5.32
N GLN A 61 25.63 42.08 -4.21
CA GLN A 61 25.76 41.36 -2.95
C GLN A 61 24.40 41.36 -2.24
N GLY A 62 23.66 40.25 -2.29
CA GLY A 62 22.38 40.15 -1.57
C GLY A 62 21.60 38.82 -1.68
N GLY A 63 22.27 37.74 -2.06
CA GLY A 63 21.63 36.42 -2.14
C GLY A 63 20.58 36.32 -3.26
N VAL A 64 19.84 35.21 -3.26
CA VAL A 64 18.95 34.84 -4.38
C VAL A 64 17.73 35.76 -4.49
N VAL A 65 17.23 36.28 -3.37
CA VAL A 65 16.04 37.16 -3.32
C VAL A 65 16.36 38.52 -3.94
N SER A 66 17.45 39.16 -3.53
CA SER A 66 17.84 40.47 -4.09
C SER A 66 18.22 40.36 -5.56
N PHE A 67 18.82 39.24 -5.97
CA PHE A 67 19.13 38.95 -7.37
C PHE A 67 17.85 38.89 -8.20
N ASN A 68 16.84 38.14 -7.74
CA ASN A 68 15.54 38.04 -8.40
C ASN A 68 14.87 39.41 -8.57
N GLU A 69 14.82 40.21 -7.50
CA GLU A 69 14.24 41.56 -7.54
C GLU A 69 15.01 42.51 -8.47
N SER A 70 16.33 42.46 -8.44
CA SER A 70 17.19 43.28 -9.31
C SER A 70 17.04 42.91 -10.78
N LEU A 71 16.98 41.61 -11.08
CA LEU A 71 16.80 41.09 -12.43
C LEU A 71 15.40 41.39 -12.98
N HIS A 72 14.37 41.27 -12.15
CA HIS A 72 13.01 41.64 -12.51
C HIS A 72 12.88 43.15 -12.79
N THR A 73 13.50 43.99 -11.94
CA THR A 73 13.57 45.44 -12.15
C THR A 73 14.29 45.80 -13.45
N LEU A 74 15.39 45.10 -13.77
CA LEU A 74 16.09 45.25 -15.04
C LEU A 74 15.19 44.88 -16.22
N ALA A 75 14.52 43.72 -16.16
CA ALA A 75 13.62 43.24 -17.20
C ALA A 75 12.47 44.24 -17.48
N GLN A 76 11.88 44.81 -16.43
CA GLN A 76 10.86 45.85 -16.55
C GLN A 76 11.40 47.14 -17.17
N SER A 77 12.56 47.60 -16.70
CA SER A 77 13.19 48.80 -17.26
C SER A 77 13.53 48.66 -18.75
N LEU A 78 13.90 47.45 -19.18
CA LEU A 78 14.16 47.14 -20.59
C LEU A 78 12.87 47.02 -21.43
N GLY A 79 11.74 46.68 -20.81
CA GLY A 79 10.43 46.64 -21.46
C GLY A 79 9.86 48.02 -21.78
N ASN A 80 10.15 49.02 -20.93
CA ASN A 80 9.66 50.39 -21.10
C ASN A 80 10.49 51.24 -22.07
N SER A 81 11.65 50.74 -22.51
CA SER A 81 12.53 51.38 -23.48
C SER A 81 12.18 50.89 -24.89
N ILE A 82 11.05 51.33 -25.45
CA ILE A 82 10.70 51.08 -26.86
C ILE A 82 11.24 52.26 -27.68
N ASN A 83 12.20 52.02 -28.56
CA ASN A 83 12.58 52.96 -29.62
C ASN A 83 12.39 52.26 -30.96
N ASP A 84 11.71 52.91 -31.91
CA ASP A 84 11.32 52.33 -33.21
C ASP A 84 12.50 52.09 -34.19
N SER A 85 13.74 52.36 -33.77
CA SER A 85 14.96 52.21 -34.58
C SER A 85 15.91 51.15 -34.04
N GLU A 86 15.41 50.17 -33.28
CA GLU A 86 16.24 49.20 -32.56
C GLU A 86 16.72 48.04 -33.43
N ASP A 87 17.99 47.72 -33.26
CA ASP A 87 18.66 46.57 -33.87
C ASP A 87 18.08 45.24 -33.33
N ASP A 88 17.89 44.27 -34.23
CA ASP A 88 17.24 42.97 -33.97
C ASP A 88 17.90 42.23 -32.80
N GLY A 89 19.25 42.26 -32.74
CA GLY A 89 20.01 41.63 -31.66
C GLY A 89 19.74 42.23 -30.27
N THR A 90 19.44 43.53 -30.19
CA THR A 90 19.10 44.20 -28.91
C THR A 90 17.69 43.85 -28.45
N VAL A 91 16.76 43.63 -29.40
CA VAL A 91 15.39 43.15 -29.11
C VAL A 91 15.45 41.73 -28.55
N GLU A 92 16.19 40.82 -29.20
CA GLU A 92 16.34 39.44 -28.75
C GLU A 92 17.02 39.34 -27.39
N PHE A 93 18.07 40.13 -27.14
CA PHE A 93 18.73 40.14 -25.84
C PHE A 93 17.78 40.57 -24.70
N ARG A 94 16.92 41.57 -24.94
CA ARG A 94 15.90 41.97 -23.94
C ARG A 94 14.84 40.90 -23.71
N LYS A 95 14.43 40.18 -24.75
CA LYS A 95 13.53 39.01 -24.60
C LYS A 95 14.18 37.93 -23.74
N CYS A 96 15.45 37.63 -23.96
CA CYS A 96 16.20 36.68 -23.13
C CYS A 96 16.26 37.10 -21.66
N ILE A 97 16.54 38.37 -21.37
CA ILE A 97 16.57 38.88 -19.98
C ILE A 97 15.19 38.75 -19.31
N ARG A 98 14.09 39.06 -20.02
CA ARG A 98 12.73 38.86 -19.50
C ARG A 98 12.45 37.40 -19.18
N ALA A 99 12.72 36.50 -20.13
CA ALA A 99 12.52 35.08 -19.93
C ALA A 99 13.36 34.54 -18.75
N LEU A 100 14.59 35.04 -18.59
CA LEU A 100 15.44 34.68 -17.46
C LEU A 100 14.85 35.18 -16.13
N ALA A 101 14.37 36.42 -16.07
CA ALA A 101 13.72 36.99 -14.88
C ALA A 101 12.51 36.16 -14.45
N ASP A 102 11.66 35.76 -15.41
CA ASP A 102 10.48 34.94 -15.14
C ASP A 102 10.85 33.56 -14.57
N ARG A 103 11.87 32.91 -15.15
CA ARG A 103 12.38 31.61 -14.68
C ARG A 103 12.98 31.70 -13.28
N VAL A 104 13.79 32.72 -13.00
CA VAL A 104 14.38 32.96 -11.68
C VAL A 104 13.30 33.25 -10.65
N GLY A 105 12.29 34.06 -11.00
CA GLY A 105 11.16 34.37 -10.12
C GLY A 105 10.28 33.15 -9.81
N PHE A 106 10.10 32.24 -10.77
CA PHE A 106 9.45 30.95 -10.52
C PHE A 106 10.26 30.09 -9.54
N LEU A 107 11.56 29.93 -9.78
CA LEU A 107 12.44 29.12 -8.93
C LEU A 107 12.55 29.68 -7.50
N SER A 108 12.59 31.01 -7.35
CA SER A 108 12.63 31.66 -6.03
C SER A 108 11.36 31.36 -5.22
N ARG A 109 10.18 31.51 -5.83
CA ARG A 109 8.89 31.19 -5.18
C ARG A 109 8.76 29.71 -4.86
N HIS A 110 9.12 28.84 -5.80
CA HIS A 110 9.08 27.39 -5.60
C HIS A 110 10.00 26.94 -4.44
N ARG A 111 11.18 27.56 -4.31
CA ARG A 111 12.08 27.30 -3.18
C ARG A 111 11.44 27.70 -1.85
N GLU A 112 10.81 28.86 -1.79
CA GLU A 112 10.12 29.34 -0.58
C GLU A 112 8.97 28.41 -0.18
N GLU A 113 8.15 27.98 -1.16
CA GLU A 113 7.10 26.99 -0.92
C GLU A 113 7.62 25.66 -0.40
N LEU A 114 8.74 25.16 -0.95
CA LEU A 114 9.37 23.93 -0.47
C LEU A 114 9.88 24.06 0.96
N LEU A 115 10.46 25.21 1.31
CA LEU A 115 10.95 25.47 2.67
C LEU A 115 9.81 25.55 3.70
N ASP A 116 8.63 26.03 3.33
CA ASP A 116 7.45 26.02 4.22
C ASP A 116 6.80 24.63 4.31
N LYS A 117 6.73 23.88 3.20
CA LYS A 117 6.09 22.56 3.14
C LYS A 117 6.93 21.47 3.81
N TYR A 118 8.26 21.52 3.69
CA TYR A 118 9.14 20.43 4.15
C TYR A 118 9.04 20.18 5.67
N PRO A 119 9.12 21.18 6.57
CA PRO A 119 8.99 20.97 8.01
C PRO A 119 7.62 20.41 8.41
N LYS A 120 6.55 20.81 7.71
CA LYS A 120 5.19 20.31 7.95
C LYS A 120 5.08 18.83 7.61
N VAL A 121 5.62 18.42 6.46
CA VAL A 121 5.64 17.01 6.05
C VAL A 121 6.52 16.19 6.99
N GLU A 122 7.67 16.72 7.40
CA GLU A 122 8.57 16.07 8.36
C GLU A 122 7.87 15.82 9.71
N ALA A 123 7.18 16.82 10.26
CA ALA A 123 6.42 16.68 11.50
C ALA A 123 5.30 15.62 11.42
N VAL A 124 4.54 15.60 10.31
CA VAL A 124 3.50 14.58 10.08
C VAL A 124 4.12 13.19 9.97
N ASN A 125 5.28 13.06 9.32
CA ASN A 125 5.97 11.79 9.17
C ASN A 125 6.49 11.26 10.51
N GLU A 126 7.07 12.12 11.35
CA GLU A 126 7.48 11.76 12.71
C GLU A 126 6.29 11.30 13.57
N GLN A 127 5.15 11.99 13.48
CA GLN A 127 3.93 11.55 14.16
C GLN A 127 3.47 10.17 13.67
N LEU A 128 3.44 9.96 12.35
CA LEU A 128 3.04 8.68 11.76
C LEU A 128 3.98 7.54 12.18
N ARG A 129 5.29 7.79 12.28
CA ARG A 129 6.27 6.82 12.79
C ARG A 129 5.97 6.43 14.23
N LYS A 130 5.64 7.39 15.08
CA LYS A 130 5.27 7.12 16.49
C LYS A 130 4.02 6.25 16.57
N ASP A 131 2.97 6.59 15.81
CA ASP A 131 1.73 5.83 15.77
C ASP A 131 1.96 4.40 15.27
N LEU A 132 2.84 4.22 14.27
CA LEU A 132 3.20 2.91 13.74
C LEU A 132 3.86 2.04 14.82
N GLU A 133 4.83 2.58 15.58
CA GLU A 133 5.48 1.84 16.66
C GLU A 133 4.51 1.53 17.81
N GLU A 134 3.57 2.43 18.14
CA GLU A 134 2.51 2.15 19.12
C GLU A 134 1.61 1.00 18.65
N LYS A 135 1.14 1.04 17.40
CA LYS A 135 0.28 -0.02 16.83
C LYS A 135 1.01 -1.35 16.75
N LYS A 136 2.29 -1.35 16.38
CA LYS A 136 3.14 -2.55 16.41
C LYS A 136 3.26 -3.12 17.83
N GLY A 137 3.42 -2.26 18.84
CA GLY A 137 3.41 -2.65 20.25
C GLY A 137 2.08 -3.29 20.66
N LEU A 138 0.96 -2.68 20.28
CA LEU A 138 -0.38 -3.20 20.57
C LEU A 138 -0.62 -4.57 19.92
N VAL A 139 -0.24 -4.74 18.66
CA VAL A 139 -0.35 -6.02 17.94
C VAL A 139 0.47 -7.11 18.64
N LYS A 140 1.70 -6.80 19.05
CA LYS A 140 2.55 -7.75 19.80
C LYS A 140 1.88 -8.19 21.10
N THR A 141 1.33 -7.25 21.87
CA THR A 141 0.61 -7.54 23.12
C THR A 141 -0.63 -8.40 22.88
N LEU A 142 -1.44 -8.06 21.87
CA LEU A 142 -2.64 -8.83 21.52
C LEU A 142 -2.28 -10.25 21.07
N TYR A 143 -1.22 -10.40 20.28
CA TYR A 143 -0.73 -11.71 19.85
C TYR A 143 -0.27 -12.56 21.04
N THR A 144 0.52 -12.00 21.96
CA THR A 144 0.94 -12.71 23.18
C THR A 144 -0.27 -13.11 24.03
N LYS A 145 -1.23 -12.20 24.23
CA LYS A 145 -2.47 -12.50 24.96
C LYS A 145 -3.23 -13.65 24.31
N HIS A 146 -3.39 -13.62 22.98
CA HIS A 146 -4.07 -14.67 22.24
C HIS A 146 -3.37 -16.03 22.40
N GLN A 147 -2.04 -16.07 22.37
CA GLN A 147 -1.30 -17.32 22.57
C GLN A 147 -1.47 -17.87 23.99
N LEU A 148 -1.46 -17.01 25.01
CA LEU A 148 -1.72 -17.42 26.39
C LEU A 148 -3.15 -17.94 26.56
N GLU A 149 -4.13 -17.29 25.93
CA GLU A 149 -5.52 -17.74 25.96
C GLU A 149 -5.71 -19.09 25.24
N LYS A 150 -5.05 -19.30 24.11
CA LYS A 150 -5.04 -20.59 23.41
C LYS A 150 -4.47 -21.71 24.27
N GLN A 151 -3.42 -21.43 25.06
CA GLN A 151 -2.88 -22.41 25.99
C GLN A 151 -3.84 -22.66 27.16
N ALA A 152 -4.40 -21.60 27.76
CA ALA A 152 -5.34 -21.73 28.88
C ALA A 152 -6.64 -22.46 28.50
N ASN A 153 -7.08 -22.35 27.25
CA ASN A 153 -8.30 -23.05 26.80
C ASN A 153 -8.09 -24.55 26.57
N LYS A 154 -6.85 -25.04 26.43
CA LYS A 154 -6.58 -26.48 26.34
C LYS A 154 -6.80 -27.23 27.66
N GLU A 155 -6.83 -26.51 28.79
CA GLU A 155 -6.92 -27.09 30.14
C GLU A 155 -8.31 -26.91 30.77
N LYS A 156 -9.26 -26.32 30.04
CA LYS A 156 -10.63 -26.08 30.51
C LYS A 156 -11.58 -27.16 30.03
N ILE A 157 -12.46 -27.60 30.92
CA ILE A 157 -13.60 -28.45 30.56
C ILE A 157 -14.66 -27.59 29.86
N SER A 158 -15.05 -28.01 28.67
CA SER A 158 -16.11 -27.41 27.87
C SER A 158 -17.49 -27.80 28.39
N PHE A 159 -18.33 -26.80 28.64
CA PHE A 159 -19.74 -26.96 29.05
C PHE A 159 -20.72 -26.53 27.94
N GLY A 160 -20.21 -26.05 26.82
CA GLY A 160 -21.01 -25.59 25.68
C GLY A 160 -21.21 -26.66 24.62
N ARG A 161 -21.22 -26.25 23.35
CA ARG A 161 -21.14 -27.17 22.22
C ARG A 161 -19.73 -27.76 22.19
N LEU A 162 -19.64 -29.08 22.24
CA LEU A 162 -18.36 -29.79 22.28
C LEU A 162 -17.65 -29.73 20.91
N GLU A 163 -16.41 -29.26 20.90
CA GLU A 163 -15.55 -29.22 19.69
C GLU A 163 -14.31 -30.11 19.85
N VAL A 164 -13.73 -30.51 18.71
CA VAL A 164 -12.52 -31.35 18.68
C VAL A 164 -11.35 -30.59 19.35
N HIS A 165 -10.54 -31.32 20.12
CA HIS A 165 -9.41 -30.84 20.94
C HIS A 165 -9.76 -30.14 22.25
N GLU A 166 -11.04 -29.97 22.57
CA GLU A 166 -11.46 -29.50 23.89
C GLU A 166 -11.49 -30.63 24.92
N ILE A 167 -11.46 -30.29 26.21
CA ILE A 167 -11.67 -31.26 27.29
C ILE A 167 -13.16 -31.34 27.59
N ALA A 168 -13.71 -32.54 27.67
CA ALA A 168 -15.09 -32.75 28.11
C ALA A 168 -15.14 -33.74 29.27
N ALA A 169 -16.15 -33.55 30.13
CA ALA A 169 -16.45 -34.44 31.23
C ALA A 169 -17.79 -35.14 30.97
N PHE A 170 -17.82 -36.44 31.22
CA PHE A 170 -18.98 -37.30 31.04
C PHE A 170 -19.31 -37.98 32.36
N VAL A 171 -20.59 -38.07 32.69
CA VAL A 171 -21.09 -38.68 33.93
C VAL A 171 -21.95 -39.89 33.58
N LEU A 172 -21.79 -40.97 34.34
CA LEU A 172 -22.60 -42.16 34.19
C LEU A 172 -24.04 -41.86 34.63
N ASN A 173 -24.98 -41.99 33.71
CA ASN A 173 -26.41 -41.78 33.97
C ASN A 173 -27.06 -43.05 34.54
N THR A 174 -28.32 -42.93 34.98
CA THR A 174 -29.11 -44.05 35.51
C THR A 174 -29.40 -45.15 34.49
N TYR A 175 -29.21 -44.87 33.20
CA TYR A 175 -29.37 -45.81 32.09
C TYR A 175 -28.07 -46.55 31.75
N GLY A 176 -27.00 -46.35 32.52
CA GLY A 176 -25.70 -47.01 32.32
C GLY A 176 -24.85 -46.41 31.20
N GLN A 177 -25.17 -45.19 30.76
CA GLN A 177 -24.51 -44.50 29.66
C GLN A 177 -23.82 -43.24 30.16
N TYR A 178 -22.68 -42.91 29.56
CA TYR A 178 -21.97 -41.67 29.86
C TYR A 178 -22.53 -40.53 29.03
N GLU A 179 -23.06 -39.51 29.71
CA GLU A 179 -23.57 -38.28 29.10
C GLU A 179 -22.67 -37.10 29.47
N ALA A 180 -22.41 -36.21 28.52
CA ALA A 180 -21.55 -35.06 28.74
C ALA A 180 -22.21 -34.03 29.67
N ILE A 181 -21.41 -33.40 30.53
CA ILE A 181 -21.84 -32.25 31.34
C ILE A 181 -21.90 -31.02 30.43
N SER A 182 -23.10 -30.61 30.02
CA SER A 182 -23.31 -29.41 29.21
C SER A 182 -24.38 -28.49 29.80
N HIS A 183 -24.25 -27.19 29.57
CA HIS A 183 -25.18 -26.18 30.13
C HIS A 183 -26.41 -25.97 29.25
N ASN A 184 -26.32 -26.18 27.93
CA ASN A 184 -27.38 -25.84 26.96
C ASN A 184 -27.53 -26.82 25.78
N CYS A 185 -26.85 -27.98 25.78
CA CYS A 185 -26.91 -28.94 24.67
C CYS A 185 -26.98 -30.38 25.18
N SER A 186 -28.18 -30.95 25.27
CA SER A 186 -28.37 -32.35 25.69
C SER A 186 -27.99 -33.34 24.58
N ASN A 187 -27.93 -34.63 24.93
CA ASN A 187 -27.73 -35.75 23.98
C ASN A 187 -26.29 -35.91 23.45
N TYR A 188 -25.28 -35.49 24.21
CA TYR A 188 -23.88 -35.84 23.93
C TYR A 188 -23.50 -37.08 24.75
N TYR A 189 -23.31 -38.21 24.07
CA TYR A 189 -22.97 -39.48 24.70
C TYR A 189 -21.54 -39.89 24.38
N LEU A 190 -20.90 -40.57 25.32
CA LEU A 190 -19.57 -41.13 25.11
C LEU A 190 -19.63 -42.36 24.21
N SER A 191 -18.71 -42.43 23.24
CA SER A 191 -18.54 -43.58 22.35
C SER A 191 -18.12 -44.84 23.12
N ALA A 192 -18.56 -46.02 22.67
CA ALA A 192 -18.26 -47.29 23.35
C ALA A 192 -16.75 -47.60 23.34
N GLU A 193 -16.04 -47.14 22.30
CA GLU A 193 -14.60 -47.26 22.15
C GLU A 193 -13.87 -46.48 23.25
N SER A 194 -14.32 -45.26 23.54
CA SER A 194 -13.81 -44.47 24.66
C SER A 194 -14.21 -45.05 26.00
N VAL A 195 -15.41 -45.65 26.15
CA VAL A 195 -15.75 -46.33 27.40
C VAL A 195 -14.77 -47.47 27.66
N ALA A 196 -14.57 -48.36 26.69
CA ALA A 196 -13.62 -49.47 26.78
C ALA A 196 -12.21 -48.98 27.14
N LEU A 197 -11.71 -47.96 26.43
CA LEU A 197 -10.39 -47.37 26.69
C LEU A 197 -10.19 -46.97 28.16
N PHE A 198 -11.23 -46.49 28.84
CA PHE A 198 -11.16 -46.04 30.23
C PHE A 198 -11.61 -47.11 31.24
N THR A 199 -12.29 -48.18 30.82
CA THR A 199 -12.82 -49.24 31.72
C THR A 199 -12.05 -50.56 31.68
N ASP A 200 -11.29 -50.84 30.62
CA ASP A 200 -10.65 -52.16 30.36
C ASP A 200 -9.67 -52.62 31.47
N HIS A 201 -9.27 -51.70 32.37
CA HIS A 201 -8.32 -51.97 33.46
C HIS A 201 -8.91 -51.74 34.86
N LEU A 202 -10.19 -51.38 34.98
CA LEU A 202 -10.82 -51.05 36.25
C LEU A 202 -11.81 -52.16 36.69
N PRO A 203 -11.81 -52.55 37.98
CA PRO A 203 -12.74 -53.56 38.49
C PRO A 203 -14.20 -53.07 38.56
N ASN A 204 -14.41 -51.75 38.57
CA ASN A 204 -15.72 -51.10 38.59
C ASN A 204 -15.78 -50.00 37.53
N GLN A 205 -16.95 -49.82 36.92
CA GLN A 205 -17.21 -48.73 35.98
C GLN A 205 -17.12 -47.36 36.69
N PRO A 206 -16.31 -46.40 36.21
CA PRO A 206 -16.13 -45.11 36.89
C PRO A 206 -17.39 -44.24 36.78
N ASN A 207 -17.72 -43.48 37.82
CA ASN A 207 -18.91 -42.61 37.79
C ASN A 207 -18.77 -41.42 36.82
N TYR A 208 -17.54 -41.06 36.44
CA TYR A 208 -17.25 -40.00 35.49
C TYR A 208 -16.00 -40.31 34.67
N ILE A 209 -15.94 -39.78 33.45
CA ILE A 209 -14.80 -39.85 32.54
C ILE A 209 -14.48 -38.44 32.05
N VAL A 210 -13.20 -38.05 32.11
CA VAL A 210 -12.71 -36.78 31.57
C VAL A 210 -11.67 -37.07 30.51
N GLY A 211 -11.83 -36.49 29.32
CA GLY A 211 -10.94 -36.74 28.20
C GLY A 211 -10.92 -35.61 27.19
N GLN A 212 -9.90 -35.61 26.33
CA GLN A 212 -9.81 -34.69 25.21
C GLN A 212 -10.62 -35.23 24.04
N ILE A 213 -11.52 -34.43 23.49
CA ILE A 213 -12.37 -34.80 22.35
C ILE A 213 -11.49 -34.97 21.11
N VAL A 214 -11.59 -36.13 20.47
CA VAL A 214 -10.90 -36.43 19.20
C VAL A 214 -11.88 -36.54 18.03
N HIS A 215 -13.13 -36.90 18.31
CA HIS A 215 -14.17 -37.01 17.31
C HIS A 215 -15.55 -36.71 17.89
N VAL A 216 -16.40 -36.03 17.10
CA VAL A 216 -17.81 -35.80 17.42
C VAL A 216 -18.62 -36.21 16.20
N GLU A 217 -19.38 -37.28 16.34
CA GLU A 217 -20.27 -37.79 15.31
C GLU A 217 -21.70 -37.32 15.58
N ARG A 218 -22.34 -36.68 14.60
CA ARG A 218 -23.76 -36.30 14.68
C ARG A 218 -24.61 -37.41 14.08
N GLN A 219 -25.55 -37.91 14.88
CA GLN A 219 -26.51 -38.92 14.45
C GLN A 219 -27.93 -38.43 14.72
N THR A 220 -28.90 -39.01 13.99
CA THR A 220 -30.33 -38.75 14.19
C THR A 220 -31.02 -40.08 14.38
N VAL A 221 -31.92 -40.18 15.36
CA VAL A 221 -32.69 -41.40 15.62
C VAL A 221 -33.55 -41.71 14.39
N LYS A 222 -33.16 -42.75 13.64
CA LYS A 222 -33.87 -43.19 12.45
C LYS A 222 -35.14 -43.94 12.85
N PRO A 223 -36.27 -43.76 12.12
CA PRO A 223 -37.44 -44.60 12.30
C PRO A 223 -37.09 -46.06 12.02
N LEU A 224 -37.74 -46.98 12.76
CA LEU A 224 -37.68 -48.40 12.46
C LEU A 224 -38.15 -48.61 11.01
N ALA A 225 -37.29 -49.16 10.14
CA ALA A 225 -37.73 -49.55 8.80
C ALA A 225 -38.85 -50.59 8.97
N PRO A 226 -40.02 -50.43 8.34
CA PRO A 226 -41.07 -51.43 8.42
C PRO A 226 -40.55 -52.73 7.78
N SER A 227 -40.53 -53.80 8.57
CA SER A 227 -40.32 -55.15 8.05
C SER A 227 -41.42 -55.43 7.02
N SER A 228 -41.06 -55.42 5.74
CA SER A 228 -41.96 -55.81 4.66
C SER A 228 -42.16 -57.33 4.68
N THR A 229 -43.21 -57.78 5.33
CA THR A 229 -43.71 -59.16 5.29
C THR A 229 -44.66 -59.35 4.10
N ARG A 230 -44.17 -60.01 3.03
CA ARG A 230 -44.83 -60.94 2.07
C ARG A 230 -44.03 -60.96 0.76
N SER A 231 -43.68 -62.08 0.14
CA SER A 231 -44.52 -63.25 -0.16
C SER A 231 -43.68 -64.53 -0.34
N GLU A 232 -44.34 -65.65 -0.10
CA GLU A 232 -43.85 -67.04 -0.03
C GLU A 232 -43.29 -67.59 -1.35
N ASN A 233 -42.22 -68.41 -1.31
CA ASN A 233 -42.24 -69.84 -1.68
C ASN A 233 -40.83 -70.47 -1.87
N ASN A 234 -40.73 -71.72 -1.38
CA ASN A 234 -39.82 -72.82 -1.77
C ASN A 234 -38.49 -73.05 -1.01
N LEU A 235 -38.62 -73.93 0.00
CA LEU A 235 -37.90 -75.20 0.24
C LEU A 235 -36.35 -75.26 0.29
N THR A 236 -35.92 -75.90 1.38
CA THR A 236 -34.69 -76.73 1.62
C THR A 236 -33.35 -76.02 1.67
N SER A 237 -32.71 -76.00 2.86
CA SER A 237 -31.76 -77.02 3.34
C SER A 237 -30.99 -76.50 4.57
N ASP A 238 -30.67 -77.40 5.50
CA ASP A 238 -29.82 -77.19 6.67
C ASP A 238 -28.51 -76.42 6.36
N THR A 239 -28.03 -75.60 7.30
CA THR A 239 -26.66 -75.65 7.89
C THR A 239 -26.49 -74.52 8.91
N GLU A 240 -26.12 -74.95 10.11
CA GLU A 240 -25.33 -74.31 11.18
C GLU A 240 -24.60 -72.97 10.89
N THR A 241 -24.56 -72.14 11.95
CA THR A 241 -23.63 -71.02 12.22
C THR A 241 -24.14 -69.61 11.95
N ASP A 242 -23.99 -68.79 13.00
CA ASP A 242 -24.07 -67.34 13.05
C ASP A 242 -25.35 -66.71 12.53
N ARG A 243 -26.09 -66.07 13.45
CA ARG A 243 -26.52 -64.68 13.25
C ARG A 243 -27.28 -64.13 14.45
N LEU A 244 -26.69 -63.07 14.98
CA LEU A 244 -27.34 -61.79 15.26
C LEU A 244 -28.49 -61.85 16.26
N THR A 245 -28.17 -61.33 17.44
CA THR A 245 -29.01 -60.53 18.33
C THR A 245 -30.15 -59.82 17.57
N LEU A 246 -31.24 -60.56 17.35
CA LEU A 246 -32.52 -60.01 16.95
C LEU A 246 -33.13 -59.38 18.21
N ASN A 247 -33.71 -58.18 18.05
CA ASN A 247 -34.53 -57.44 19.00
C ASN A 247 -33.80 -56.36 19.83
N SER A 248 -33.66 -55.18 19.23
CA SER A 248 -34.47 -54.01 19.64
C SER A 248 -34.05 -52.83 18.77
N GLY A 249 -34.87 -52.43 17.81
CA GLY A 249 -34.69 -51.14 17.14
C GLY A 249 -35.18 -49.97 17.99
N LEU A 250 -34.81 -50.02 19.28
CA LEU A 250 -34.90 -48.91 20.21
C LEU A 250 -33.53 -48.21 20.16
N ASN A 251 -33.54 -46.89 20.04
CA ASN A 251 -32.34 -46.10 20.22
C ASN A 251 -31.66 -46.51 21.55
N PRO A 252 -30.36 -46.86 21.56
CA PRO A 252 -29.66 -47.21 22.79
C PRO A 252 -29.83 -46.15 23.87
N TYR A 253 -29.95 -44.88 23.50
CA TYR A 253 -30.05 -43.73 24.41
C TYR A 253 -31.49 -43.33 24.79
N GLY A 254 -32.52 -44.08 24.35
CA GLY A 254 -33.91 -43.82 24.71
C GLY A 254 -34.52 -42.51 24.14
N LEU A 255 -33.87 -41.87 23.16
CA LEU A 255 -34.36 -40.61 22.57
C LEU A 255 -35.48 -40.83 21.52
N PRO A 256 -36.37 -39.84 21.34
CA PRO A 256 -37.44 -39.89 20.33
C PRO A 256 -36.93 -40.00 18.89
N ILE A 257 -37.75 -40.57 18.01
CA ILE A 257 -37.49 -40.61 16.56
C ILE A 257 -37.36 -39.18 16.03
N GLY A 258 -36.33 -38.94 15.21
CA GLY A 258 -36.02 -37.61 14.66
C GLY A 258 -35.20 -36.71 15.59
N CYS A 259 -34.91 -37.12 16.82
CA CYS A 259 -33.99 -36.37 17.69
C CYS A 259 -32.54 -36.56 17.25
N GLU A 260 -31.78 -35.47 17.32
CA GLU A 260 -30.35 -35.48 17.09
C GLU A 260 -29.61 -35.81 18.39
N TYR A 261 -28.58 -36.63 18.26
CA TYR A 261 -27.64 -36.94 19.32
C TYR A 261 -26.23 -36.97 18.77
N PHE A 262 -25.27 -36.81 19.66
CA PHE A 262 -23.87 -36.74 19.33
C PHE A 262 -23.15 -37.86 20.05
N VAL A 263 -22.37 -38.65 19.31
CA VAL A 263 -21.47 -39.65 19.87
C VAL A 263 -20.08 -39.04 19.89
N VAL A 264 -19.50 -38.93 21.07
CA VAL A 264 -18.22 -38.26 21.29
C VAL A 264 -17.16 -39.30 21.62
N THR A 265 -16.07 -39.28 20.86
CA THR A 265 -14.88 -40.06 21.16
C THR A 265 -13.87 -39.15 21.83
N VAL A 266 -13.36 -39.58 22.98
CA VAL A 266 -12.31 -38.89 23.73
C VAL A 266 -11.09 -39.77 23.92
N ALA A 267 -9.93 -39.12 23.98
CA ALA A 267 -8.66 -39.72 24.37
C ALA A 267 -8.31 -39.35 25.82
N MET A 268 -7.48 -40.18 26.45
CA MET A 268 -6.92 -39.89 27.77
C MET A 268 -6.08 -38.61 27.74
N LEU A 269 -6.23 -37.79 28.78
CA LEU A 269 -5.41 -36.60 28.93
C LEU A 269 -3.97 -36.98 29.32
N PRO A 270 -2.94 -36.37 28.70
CA PRO A 270 -1.56 -36.63 29.09
C PRO A 270 -1.33 -36.14 30.52
N GLY A 271 -1.06 -37.08 31.45
CA GLY A 271 -0.78 -36.79 32.87
C GLY A 271 -1.76 -37.39 33.89
N THR A 272 -2.86 -38.03 33.46
CA THR A 272 -3.81 -38.70 34.36
C THR A 272 -3.47 -40.19 34.57
N THR A 273 -2.22 -40.52 34.90
CA THR A 273 -1.92 -41.85 35.46
C THR A 273 -2.33 -41.87 36.93
N THR A 274 -3.51 -42.44 37.21
CA THR A 274 -3.86 -43.18 38.43
C THR A 274 -3.20 -42.70 39.74
N ILE A 275 -3.82 -41.74 40.43
CA ILE A 275 -3.53 -41.52 41.85
C ILE A 275 -4.29 -42.60 42.65
N HIS A 276 -3.68 -43.78 42.77
CA HIS A 276 -4.00 -44.74 43.83
C HIS A 276 -2.99 -44.55 44.96
N THR A 277 -3.30 -43.69 45.92
CA THR A 277 -2.66 -43.72 47.23
C THR A 277 -3.35 -44.81 48.07
N PRO A 278 -2.65 -45.84 48.56
CA PRO A 278 -3.23 -46.77 49.54
C PRO A 278 -3.36 -46.07 50.90
N PRO A 279 -4.36 -46.43 51.74
CA PRO A 279 -4.51 -45.86 53.07
C PRO A 279 -3.35 -46.28 53.99
N PRO A 280 -2.90 -45.41 54.90
CA PRO A 280 -1.84 -45.74 55.85
C PRO A 280 -2.33 -46.79 56.86
N SER A 281 -1.56 -47.87 56.98
CA SER A 281 -1.63 -48.84 58.10
C SER A 281 -0.85 -48.34 59.31
#